data_AF-A0A9P5XE78-F1
#
_entry.id   AF-A0A9P5XE78-F1
#
_cell.length_a   1.000
_cell.length_b   1.000
_cell.length_c   1.000
_cell.angle_alpha   90.00
_cell.angle_beta   90.00
_cell.angle_gamma   90.00
#
_symmetry.space_group_name_H-M   'P 1'
#
loop_
_entity.id
_entity.type
_entity.pdbx_description
1 polymer ?
#
loop_
_entity_poly.entity_id
_entity_poly.type
_entity_poly.pdbx_seq_one_letter_code
_entity_poly.pdbx_strand_id
1 'polypeptide(L)'
;DERTPLHWAASSGSLDIARFLIDQKVEVDRPDISGWTALHIAGIISAGHKEIVEELIGAGADVNRKNDKGITPLLVFRPLVSN
;
A
#
# COMPACT_ATOMS: atom_id res chain seq x y z
N ASP A 1 7.42 -9.57 -12.43
CA ASP A 1 6.41 -8.91 -11.57
C ASP A 1 7.03 -8.06 -10.47
N GLU A 2 8.32 -8.17 -10.10
CA GLU A 2 9.05 -7.29 -9.13
C GLU A 2 8.38 -7.04 -7.76
N ARG A 3 7.32 -7.80 -7.47
CA ARG A 3 6.58 -7.70 -6.23
C ARG A 3 7.42 -8.17 -5.06
N THR A 4 7.52 -7.32 -4.06
CA THR A 4 8.13 -7.65 -2.77
C THR A 4 7.19 -8.48 -1.89
N PRO A 5 7.70 -9.15 -0.85
CA PRO A 5 6.85 -9.75 0.18
C PRO A 5 5.80 -8.77 0.76
N LEU A 6 6.13 -7.47 0.84
CA LEU A 6 5.21 -6.45 1.35
C LEU A 6 4.02 -6.21 0.41
N HIS A 7 4.21 -6.34 -0.92
CA HIS A 7 3.08 -6.31 -1.87
C HIS A 7 2.12 -7.48 -1.65
N TRP A 8 2.67 -8.68 -1.40
CA TRP A 8 1.86 -9.87 -1.15
C TRP A 8 1.15 -9.81 0.22
N ALA A 9 1.81 -9.29 1.24
CA ALA A 9 1.18 -9.02 2.55
C ALA A 9 0.01 -8.03 2.40
N ALA A 10 0.24 -6.91 1.68
CA ALA A 10 -0.80 -5.93 1.38
C ALA A 10 -1.94 -6.50 0.52
N SER A 11 -1.64 -7.40 -0.43
CA SER A 11 -2.65 -8.04 -1.27
C SER A 11 -3.49 -9.08 -0.54
N SER A 12 -2.91 -9.74 0.47
CA SER A 12 -3.57 -10.81 1.22
C SER A 12 -4.28 -10.33 2.48
N GLY A 13 -4.06 -9.09 2.90
CA GLY A 13 -4.61 -8.57 4.15
C GLY A 13 -3.87 -9.04 5.40
N SER A 14 -2.66 -9.58 5.24
CA SER A 14 -1.87 -10.15 6.33
C SER A 14 -1.16 -9.07 7.14
N LEU A 15 -1.86 -8.45 8.10
CA LEU A 15 -1.33 -7.37 8.94
C LEU A 15 -0.06 -7.78 9.70
N ASP A 16 -0.03 -8.97 10.29
CA ASP A 16 1.11 -9.45 11.07
C ASP A 16 2.39 -9.58 10.20
N ILE A 17 2.24 -10.06 8.97
CA ILE A 17 3.35 -10.16 8.01
C ILE A 17 3.79 -8.77 7.56
N ALA A 18 2.84 -7.87 7.29
CA ALA A 18 3.16 -6.49 6.91
C ALA A 18 3.97 -5.78 8.01
N ARG A 19 3.54 -5.86 9.27
CA ARG A 19 4.28 -5.32 10.43
C ARG A 19 5.66 -5.92 10.56
N PHE A 20 5.76 -7.25 10.52
CA PHE A 20 7.04 -7.95 10.60
C PHE A 20 8.02 -7.45 9.52
N LEU A 21 7.57 -7.28 8.29
CA LEU A 21 8.40 -6.78 7.19
C LEU A 21 8.80 -5.32 7.38
N ILE A 22 7.89 -4.46 7.83
CA ILE A 22 8.16 -3.05 8.14
C ILE A 22 9.24 -2.95 9.24
N ASP A 23 9.15 -3.78 10.28
CA ASP A 23 10.14 -3.82 11.37
C ASP A 23 11.55 -4.22 10.90
N GLN A 24 11.65 -4.97 9.80
CA GLN A 24 12.94 -5.27 9.15
C GLN A 24 13.51 -4.08 8.36
N LYS A 25 12.88 -2.91 8.41
CA LYS A 25 13.28 -1.67 7.71
C LYS A 25 13.41 -1.86 6.20
N VAL A 26 12.50 -2.62 5.61
CA VAL A 26 12.43 -2.78 4.14
C VAL A 26 12.06 -1.45 3.47
N GLU A 27 12.37 -1.34 2.18
CA GLU A 27 11.92 -0.23 1.35
C GLU A 27 10.39 -0.33 1.13
N VAL A 28 9.63 0.45 1.92
CA VAL A 28 8.16 0.43 1.93
C VAL A 28 7.56 0.85 0.58
N ASP A 29 8.19 1.84 -0.06
CA ASP A 29 7.81 2.35 -1.36
C ASP A 29 8.55 1.65 -2.51
N ARG A 30 9.02 0.42 -2.35
CA ARG A 30 9.56 -0.29 -3.51
C ARG A 30 8.45 -0.50 -4.55
N PRO A 31 8.59 -0.01 -5.80
CA PRO A 31 7.58 -0.23 -6.82
C PRO A 31 7.70 -1.63 -7.44
N ASP A 32 6.59 -2.17 -7.93
CA ASP A 32 6.58 -3.27 -8.88
C ASP A 32 6.81 -2.78 -10.33
N ILE A 33 6.80 -3.70 -11.30
CA ILE A 33 7.03 -3.39 -12.73
C ILE A 33 6.04 -2.40 -13.35
N SER A 34 4.95 -2.09 -12.67
CA SER A 34 3.90 -1.17 -13.11
C SER A 34 3.80 0.07 -12.21
N GLY A 35 4.81 0.29 -11.36
CA GLY A 35 4.86 1.40 -10.42
C GLY A 35 3.96 1.24 -9.19
N TRP A 36 3.35 0.07 -8.97
CA TRP A 36 2.52 -0.16 -7.79
C TRP A 36 3.39 -0.34 -6.56
N THR A 37 2.98 0.24 -5.43
CA THR A 37 3.58 -0.02 -4.13
C THR A 37 2.66 -0.90 -3.29
N ALA A 38 3.16 -1.39 -2.15
CA ALA A 38 2.31 -2.06 -1.17
C ALA A 38 1.12 -1.19 -0.74
N LEU A 39 1.31 0.13 -0.61
CA LEU A 39 0.23 1.07 -0.26
C LEU A 39 -0.82 1.16 -1.37
N HIS A 40 -0.42 1.13 -2.64
CA HIS A 40 -1.39 1.09 -3.75
C HIS A 40 -2.26 -0.16 -3.66
N ILE A 41 -1.65 -1.32 -3.41
CA ILE A 41 -2.37 -2.59 -3.30
C ILE A 41 -3.31 -2.57 -2.09
N ALA A 42 -2.86 -2.10 -0.93
CA ALA A 42 -3.71 -2.01 0.27
C ALA A 42 -4.88 -1.03 0.07
N GLY A 43 -4.65 0.10 -0.60
CA GLY A 43 -5.67 1.14 -0.81
C GLY A 43 -6.81 0.76 -1.76
N ILE A 44 -6.60 -0.19 -2.67
CA ILE A 44 -7.66 -0.64 -3.60
C ILE A 44 -8.53 -1.78 -3.05
N ILE A 45 -8.13 -2.42 -1.95
CA ILE A 45 -8.85 -3.55 -1.37
C ILE A 45 -9.85 -3.03 -0.33
N SER A 46 -11.13 -3.11 -0.68
CA SER A 46 -12.25 -2.53 0.06
C SER A 46 -12.62 -3.26 1.36
N ALA A 47 -12.04 -4.43 1.63
CA ALA A 47 -12.36 -5.25 2.80
C ALA A 47 -11.15 -5.41 3.73
N GLY A 48 -11.05 -4.58 4.76
CA GLY A 48 -10.26 -4.89 5.96
C GLY A 48 -8.75 -4.59 5.94
N HIS A 49 -8.25 -3.83 4.96
CA HIS A 49 -6.82 -3.49 4.89
C HIS A 49 -6.51 -2.10 5.47
N LYS A 50 -7.45 -1.51 6.23
CA LYS A 50 -7.28 -0.18 6.83
C LYS A 50 -6.07 -0.13 7.75
N GLU A 51 -5.92 -1.17 8.57
CA GLU A 51 -4.79 -1.33 9.47
C GLU A 51 -3.46 -1.42 8.70
N ILE A 52 -3.44 -2.12 7.56
CA ILE A 52 -2.23 -2.19 6.71
C ILE A 52 -1.92 -0.82 6.11
N VAL A 53 -2.94 -0.07 5.66
CA VAL A 53 -2.76 1.30 5.16
C VAL A 53 -2.17 2.19 6.26
N GLU A 54 -2.67 2.10 7.49
CA GLU A 54 -2.16 2.85 8.64
C GLU A 54 -0.69 2.48 8.96
N GLU A 55 -0.34 1.19 8.97
CA GLU A 55 1.05 0.74 9.19
C GLU A 55 2.00 1.24 8.10
N LEU A 56 1.60 1.14 6.82
CA LEU A 56 2.42 1.60 5.70
C LEU A 56 2.64 3.12 5.74
N ILE A 57 1.59 3.89 6.06
CA ILE A 57 1.71 5.36 6.23
C ILE A 57 2.61 5.67 7.44
N GLY A 58 2.43 4.97 8.55
CA GLY A 58 3.27 5.12 9.76
C GLY A 58 4.74 4.79 9.49
N ALA A 59 5.00 3.86 8.56
CA ALA A 59 6.33 3.49 8.09
C ALA A 59 6.92 4.46 7.04
N GLY A 60 6.18 5.51 6.67
CA GLY A 60 6.66 6.57 5.78
C GLY A 60 6.35 6.38 4.29
N ALA A 61 5.38 5.53 3.94
CA ALA A 61 4.94 5.38 2.55
C ALA A 61 4.40 6.69 1.95
N ASP A 62 4.81 7.01 0.72
CA ASP A 62 4.33 8.17 -0.02
C ASP A 62 2.90 7.96 -0.56
N VAL A 63 1.94 8.57 0.14
CA VAL A 63 0.51 8.55 -0.21
C VAL A 63 0.17 9.21 -1.55
N ASN A 64 1.08 10.03 -2.10
CA ASN A 64 0.89 10.76 -3.35
C ASN A 64 1.68 10.17 -4.52
N ARG A 65 2.46 9.10 -4.29
CA ARG A 65 3.27 8.49 -5.33
C ARG A 65 2.38 7.96 -6.45
N LYS A 66 2.68 8.33 -7.68
CA LYS A 66 1.91 7.84 -8.84
C LYS A 66 2.56 6.59 -9.39
N ASN A 67 1.76 5.56 -9.64
CA ASN A 67 2.19 4.44 -10.49
C ASN A 67 2.24 4.85 -11.98
N ASP A 68 2.58 3.91 -12.86
CA ASP A 68 2.74 4.17 -14.29
C ASP A 68 1.44 4.59 -14.99
N LYS A 69 0.29 4.37 -14.34
CA LYS A 69 -1.04 4.80 -14.80
C LYS A 69 -1.47 6.16 -14.22
N GLY A 70 -0.62 6.82 -13.44
CA GLY A 70 -0.94 8.08 -12.78
C GLY A 70 -1.85 7.94 -11.56
N ILE A 71 -2.11 6.71 -11.09
CA ILE A 71 -2.97 6.43 -9.93
C ILE A 71 -2.15 6.65 -8.67
N THR A 72 -2.70 7.35 -7.68
CA THR A 72 -2.12 7.44 -6.34
C THR A 72 -2.70 6.35 -5.42
N PRO A 73 -1.97 5.91 -4.38
CA PRO A 73 -2.43 4.86 -3.48
C PRO A 73 -3.77 5.15 -2.81
N LEU A 74 -4.01 6.42 -2.48
CA LEU A 74 -5.23 6.88 -1.83
C LEU A 74 -6.30 7.43 -2.79
N LEU A 75 -6.10 7.39 -4.11
CA LEU A 75 -7.12 7.85 -5.08
C LEU A 75 -8.45 7.09 -4.91
N VAL A 76 -8.39 5.85 -4.43
CA VAL A 76 -9.56 4.99 -4.18
C VAL A 76 -10.19 5.27 -2.81
N PHE A 77 -9.44 5.90 -1.90
CA PHE A 77 -9.96 6.43 -0.64
C PHE A 77 -10.57 7.82 -0.87
N ARG A 78 -11.58 7.90 -1.74
CA ARG A 78 -12.47 9.06 -1.78
C ARG A 78 -13.28 9.00 -0.46
N PRO A 79 -13.06 9.88 0.54
CA PRO A 79 -14.11 10.08 1.52
C PRO A 79 -15.29 10.55 0.69
N LEU A 80 -16.45 9.91 0.85
CA LEU A 80 -17.70 10.42 0.29
C LEU A 80 -18.01 11.77 0.94
N VAL A 81 -17.26 12.82 0.62
CA VAL A 81 -17.75 14.18 0.72
C VAL A 81 -18.57 14.39 -0.55
N SER A 82 -19.84 14.05 -0.40
CA SER A 82 -20.92 14.46 -1.28
C SER A 82 -20.84 15.98 -1.45
N ASN A 83 -20.80 16.44 -2.70
CA ASN A 83 -21.21 17.78 -3.08
C ASN A 83 -22.10 17.63 -4.31
#